data_AF-A0A7X0D705-F1
#
_entry.id   AF-A0A7X0D705-F1
#
_cell.length_a   1.000
_cell.length_b   1.000
_cell.length_c   1.000
_cell.angle_alpha   90.00
_cell.angle_beta   90.00
_cell.angle_gamma   90.00
#
_symmetry.space_group_name_H-M   'P 1'
#
loop_
_entity.id
_entity.type
_entity.pdbx_description
1 polymer ?
#
loop_
_entity_poly.entity_id
_entity_poly.type
_entity_poly.pdbx_seq_one_letter_code
_entity_poly.pdbx_strand_id
1 'polypeptide(L)'
;MIRHKALDKWLLPGGHIEPQDPNLLGASLRELEEEAGIPWQRVVSPPAHDVPPADIDIHKIPANPAKDEPEHYHFDFRYAHWVDDADVRLQLEEVTDFEWRPLSDLPAELADKLAPVTPSGS
;
A
#
# COMPACT_ATOMS: atom_id res chain seq x y z
N MET A 1 6.35 2.51 4.86
CA MET A 1 5.86 3.58 3.97
C MET A 1 6.96 3.97 3.00
N ILE A 2 6.59 4.45 1.83
CA ILE A 2 7.49 4.91 0.77
C ILE A 2 7.29 6.41 0.51
N ARG A 3 8.34 7.10 0.09
CA ARG A 3 8.26 8.52 -0.31
C ARG A 3 8.12 8.63 -1.82
N HIS A 4 6.89 8.88 -2.26
CA HIS A 4 6.54 8.95 -3.68
C HIS A 4 7.08 10.24 -4.32
N LYS A 5 7.86 10.09 -5.40
CA LYS A 5 8.62 11.16 -6.05
C LYS A 5 7.76 12.24 -6.66
N ALA A 6 6.69 11.86 -7.37
CA ALA A 6 5.87 12.84 -8.10
C ALA A 6 4.94 13.63 -7.18
N LEU A 7 4.61 13.08 -6.00
CA LEU A 7 3.70 13.69 -5.04
C LEU A 7 4.43 14.37 -3.88
N ASP A 8 5.72 14.06 -3.68
CA ASP A 8 6.53 14.41 -2.52
C ASP A 8 5.82 14.13 -1.19
N LYS A 9 5.23 12.93 -1.08
CA LYS A 9 4.44 12.49 0.07
C LYS A 9 4.86 11.09 0.50
N TRP A 10 4.70 10.84 1.80
CA TRP A 10 4.79 9.51 2.38
C TRP A 10 3.47 8.77 2.15
N LEU A 11 3.52 7.64 1.47
CA LEU A 11 2.38 6.81 1.12
C LEU A 11 2.62 5.34 1.51
N LEU A 12 1.53 4.58 1.56
CA LEU A 12 1.63 3.11 1.52
C LEU A 12 2.04 2.71 0.09
N PRO A 13 2.79 1.61 -0.09
CA PRO A 13 2.97 1.05 -1.42
C PRO A 13 1.63 0.73 -2.07
N GLY A 14 1.50 0.99 -3.37
CA GLY A 14 0.27 0.75 -4.10
C GLY A 14 0.14 1.57 -5.38
N GLY A 15 -0.77 1.09 -6.24
CA GLY A 15 -1.03 1.68 -7.55
C GLY A 15 -2.35 1.18 -8.12
N HIS A 16 -2.55 1.41 -9.42
CA HIS A 16 -3.75 0.95 -10.11
C HIS A 16 -3.70 -0.56 -10.37
N ILE A 17 -4.87 -1.19 -10.39
CA ILE A 17 -5.00 -2.56 -10.88
C ILE A 17 -4.68 -2.62 -12.37
N GLU A 18 -3.90 -3.61 -12.77
CA GLU A 18 -3.51 -3.86 -14.16
C GLU A 18 -4.22 -5.11 -14.72
N PRO A 19 -4.36 -5.24 -16.06
CA PRO A 19 -5.06 -6.37 -16.67
C PRO A 19 -4.51 -7.77 -16.32
N GLN A 20 -3.22 -7.86 -15.96
CA GLN A 20 -2.57 -9.09 -15.55
C GLN A 20 -2.79 -9.44 -14.07
N ASP A 21 -3.27 -8.49 -13.26
CA ASP A 21 -3.50 -8.73 -11.84
C ASP A 21 -4.68 -9.70 -11.68
N PRO A 22 -4.51 -10.81 -10.94
CA PRO A 22 -5.58 -11.80 -10.78
C PRO A 22 -6.77 -11.28 -9.97
N ASN A 23 -6.54 -10.28 -9.12
CA ASN A 23 -7.52 -9.58 -8.29
C ASN A 23 -6.83 -8.39 -7.57
N LEU A 24 -7.57 -7.65 -6.74
CA LEU A 24 -7.08 -6.49 -5.98
C LEU A 24 -5.94 -6.84 -5.00
N LEU A 25 -5.99 -8.01 -4.36
CA LEU A 25 -4.90 -8.49 -3.50
C LEU A 25 -3.65 -8.83 -4.34
N GLY A 26 -3.83 -9.36 -5.55
CA GLY A 26 -2.73 -9.59 -6.50
C GLY A 26 -2.05 -8.27 -6.89
N ALA A 27 -2.82 -7.22 -7.17
CA ALA A 27 -2.29 -5.90 -7.44
C ALA A 27 -1.50 -5.36 -6.24
N SER A 28 -2.02 -5.46 -5.00
CA SER A 28 -1.29 -4.95 -3.83
C SER A 28 0.03 -5.69 -3.58
N LEU A 29 0.09 -6.99 -3.86
CA LEU A 29 1.32 -7.78 -3.75
C LEU A 29 2.33 -7.44 -4.85
N ARG A 30 1.88 -7.18 -6.08
CA ARG A 30 2.74 -6.71 -7.18
C ARG A 30 3.35 -5.35 -6.85
N GLU A 31 2.54 -4.38 -6.45
CA GLU A 31 3.00 -3.03 -6.10
C GLU A 31 3.98 -3.04 -4.93
N LEU A 32 3.75 -3.91 -3.93
CA LEU A 32 4.71 -4.12 -2.84
C LEU A 32 6.07 -4.63 -3.36
N GLU A 33 6.06 -5.55 -4.32
CA GLU A 33 7.28 -6.08 -4.94
C GLU A 33 7.97 -5.04 -5.83
N GLU A 34 7.21 -4.25 -6.58
CA GLU A 34 7.73 -3.21 -7.47
C GLU A 34 8.34 -2.05 -6.67
N GLU A 35 7.58 -1.44 -5.76
CA GLU A 35 7.99 -0.21 -5.09
C GLU A 35 8.95 -0.43 -3.91
N ALA A 36 8.87 -1.60 -3.26
CA ALA A 36 9.67 -1.93 -2.07
C ALA A 36 10.57 -3.16 -2.23
N GLY A 37 10.49 -3.89 -3.36
CA GLY A 37 11.36 -5.04 -3.61
C GLY A 37 11.09 -6.24 -2.72
N ILE A 38 9.97 -6.24 -1.99
CA ILE A 38 9.58 -7.33 -1.07
C ILE A 38 8.76 -8.36 -1.86
N PRO A 39 9.29 -9.57 -2.12
CA PRO A 39 8.56 -10.57 -2.89
C PRO A 39 7.31 -11.03 -2.17
N TRP A 40 6.23 -11.27 -2.91
CA TRP A 40 4.96 -11.71 -2.32
C TRP A 40 5.06 -13.03 -1.54
N GLN A 41 6.04 -13.90 -1.85
CA GLN A 41 6.28 -15.15 -1.14
C GLN A 41 6.91 -14.95 0.25
N ARG A 42 7.42 -13.74 0.53
CA ARG A 42 8.03 -13.38 1.82
C ARG A 42 7.01 -12.81 2.80
N VAL A 43 5.80 -12.52 2.33
CA VAL A 43 4.75 -11.94 3.16
C VAL A 43 3.64 -12.94 3.45
N VAL A 44 2.96 -12.75 4.57
CA VAL A 44 1.78 -13.50 4.95
C VAL A 44 0.66 -12.56 5.34
N SER A 45 -0.57 -12.93 5.06
CA SER A 45 -1.74 -12.24 5.60
C SER A 45 -1.80 -12.43 7.11
N PRO A 46 -2.11 -11.39 7.90
CA PRO A 46 -2.39 -11.56 9.32
C PRO A 46 -3.53 -12.57 9.55
N PRO A 47 -3.53 -13.38 10.63
CA PRO A 47 -4.50 -14.45 10.87
C PRO A 47 -5.99 -14.04 10.84
N ALA A 48 -6.29 -12.75 10.93
CA ALA A 48 -7.65 -12.20 10.86
C ALA A 48 -8.03 -11.62 9.47
N HIS A 49 -7.10 -11.60 8.50
CA HIS A 49 -7.23 -10.88 7.20
C HIS A 49 -6.75 -11.74 6.02
N ASP A 50 -7.12 -13.03 6.02
CA ASP A 50 -6.64 -13.96 4.98
C ASP A 50 -7.08 -13.59 3.55
N VAL A 51 -8.17 -12.82 3.41
CA VAL A 51 -8.76 -12.44 2.10
C VAL A 51 -9.32 -11.00 2.02
N PRO A 52 -10.03 -10.43 3.02
CA PRO A 52 -10.63 -9.11 2.86
C PRO A 52 -9.61 -7.96 3.03
N PRO A 53 -9.82 -6.80 2.39
CA PRO A 53 -9.03 -5.61 2.66
C PRO A 53 -9.17 -5.18 4.12
N ALA A 54 -8.10 -4.65 4.70
CA ALA A 54 -8.10 -4.06 6.04
C ALA A 54 -8.86 -2.72 6.07
N ASP A 55 -8.86 -2.01 4.95
CA ASP A 55 -9.53 -0.72 4.79
C ASP A 55 -9.94 -0.50 3.33
N ILE A 56 -11.00 0.28 3.14
CA ILE A 56 -11.40 0.80 1.83
C ILE A 56 -11.54 2.31 1.99
N ASP A 57 -10.59 3.05 1.43
CA ASP A 57 -10.60 4.51 1.44
C ASP A 57 -11.19 5.03 0.14
N ILE A 58 -12.16 5.94 0.25
CA ILE A 58 -12.84 6.53 -0.91
C ILE A 58 -12.54 8.01 -0.89
N HIS A 59 -11.79 8.48 -1.88
CA HIS A 59 -11.43 9.87 -1.97
C HIS A 59 -11.51 10.37 -3.41
N LYS A 60 -11.61 11.69 -3.53
CA LYS A 60 -11.82 12.36 -4.81
C LYS A 60 -10.49 12.77 -5.40
N ILE A 61 -10.25 12.41 -6.66
CA ILE A 61 -9.09 12.86 -7.42
C ILE A 61 -9.50 14.03 -8.30
N PRO A 62 -8.82 15.19 -8.19
CA PRO A 62 -9.11 16.33 -9.04
C PRO A 62 -8.78 15.98 -10.49
N ALA A 63 -9.48 16.63 -11.43
CA ALA A 63 -9.18 16.48 -12.85
C ALA A 63 -7.70 16.77 -13.13
N ASN A 64 -7.08 15.95 -13.98
CA ASN A 64 -5.73 16.15 -14.47
C ASN A 64 -5.73 16.38 -15.99
N PRO A 65 -5.78 17.64 -16.44
CA PRO A 65 -5.81 17.97 -17.86
C PRO A 65 -4.60 17.47 -18.65
N ALA A 66 -3.44 17.29 -18.00
CA ALA A 66 -2.24 16.79 -18.65
C ALA A 66 -2.33 15.30 -19.01
N LYS A 67 -3.21 14.56 -18.32
CA LYS A 67 -3.50 13.14 -18.56
C LYS A 67 -4.85 12.91 -19.24
N ASP A 68 -5.56 13.97 -19.62
CA ASP A 68 -6.95 13.93 -20.11
C ASP A 68 -7.90 13.17 -19.17
N GLU A 69 -7.67 13.33 -17.86
CA GLU A 69 -8.38 12.59 -16.83
C GLU A 69 -9.38 13.51 -16.12
N PRO A 70 -10.70 13.26 -16.23
CA PRO A 70 -11.69 14.06 -15.53
C PRO A 70 -11.62 13.80 -14.02
N GLU A 71 -12.27 14.66 -13.25
CA GLU A 71 -12.45 14.44 -11.83
C GLU A 71 -13.23 13.13 -11.59
N HIS A 72 -12.74 12.30 -10.68
CA HIS A 72 -13.32 11.00 -10.39
C HIS A 72 -13.02 10.55 -8.95
N TYR A 73 -13.57 9.41 -8.55
CA TYR A 73 -13.30 8.82 -7.24
C TYR A 73 -12.33 7.67 -7.37
N HIS A 74 -11.34 7.66 -6.48
CA HIS A 74 -10.54 6.48 -6.19
C HIS A 74 -11.21 5.67 -5.08
N PHE A 75 -11.11 4.35 -5.22
CA PHE A 75 -11.49 3.37 -4.21
C PHE A 75 -10.23 2.57 -3.90
N ASP A 76 -9.55 2.93 -2.82
CA ASP A 76 -8.29 2.31 -2.41
C ASP A 76 -8.57 1.11 -1.53
N PHE A 77 -8.36 -0.10 -2.05
CA PHE A 77 -8.45 -1.33 -1.28
C PHE A 77 -7.10 -1.62 -0.63
N ARG A 78 -7.00 -1.45 0.69
CA ARG A 78 -5.74 -1.56 1.43
C ARG A 78 -5.65 -2.92 2.10
N TYR A 79 -4.54 -3.62 1.85
CA TYR A 79 -4.26 -4.94 2.42
C TYR A 79 -3.13 -4.83 3.45
N ALA A 80 -3.26 -5.61 4.52
CA ALA A 80 -2.24 -5.70 5.56
C ALA A 80 -1.43 -6.98 5.35
N HIS A 81 -0.12 -6.86 5.42
CA HIS A 81 0.82 -7.97 5.27
C HIS A 81 1.82 -7.95 6.41
N TRP A 82 2.16 -9.13 6.91
CA TRP A 82 3.32 -9.32 7.76
C TRP A 82 4.49 -9.82 6.93
N VAL A 83 5.66 -9.29 7.24
CA VAL A 83 6.93 -9.72 6.68
C VAL A 83 7.91 -9.76 7.84
N ASP A 84 8.73 -10.81 7.88
CA ASP A 84 9.92 -10.82 8.74
C ASP A 84 10.99 -9.88 8.17
N ASP A 85 12.17 -9.85 8.76
CA ASP A 85 13.34 -9.08 8.28
C ASP A 85 13.41 -9.04 6.73
N ALA A 86 13.13 -7.85 6.20
CA ALA A 86 12.92 -7.60 4.78
C ALA A 86 13.94 -6.58 4.29
N ASP A 87 14.76 -7.01 3.33
CA ASP A 87 15.65 -6.14 2.57
C ASP A 87 14.83 -5.33 1.57
N VAL A 88 14.58 -4.05 1.89
CA VAL A 88 13.79 -3.16 1.04
C VAL A 88 14.64 -2.64 -0.11
N ARG A 89 14.17 -2.82 -1.34
CA ARG A 89 14.82 -2.33 -2.56
C ARG A 89 13.85 -1.48 -3.35
N LEU A 90 14.15 -0.19 -3.44
CA LEU A 90 13.25 0.79 -4.02
C LEU A 90 13.32 0.80 -5.55
N GLN A 91 12.15 0.96 -6.18
CA GLN A 91 12.06 1.39 -7.57
C GLN A 91 12.31 2.90 -7.65
N LEU A 92 13.54 3.27 -8.01
CA LEU A 92 14.01 4.66 -7.95
C LEU A 92 13.36 5.60 -9.01
N GLU A 93 12.66 5.02 -9.98
CA GLU A 93 11.83 5.74 -10.93
C GLU A 93 10.70 6.51 -10.21
N GLU A 94 10.08 5.90 -9.20
CA GLU A 94 8.86 6.38 -8.52
C GLU A 94 9.06 6.67 -7.04
N VAL A 95 10.02 6.00 -6.38
CA VAL A 95 10.24 6.07 -4.94
C VAL A 95 11.61 6.67 -4.62
N THR A 96 11.63 7.61 -3.68
CA THR A 96 12.86 8.30 -3.26
C THR A 96 13.42 7.84 -1.93
N ASP A 97 12.58 7.26 -1.08
CA ASP A 97 12.94 6.84 0.28
C ASP A 97 11.92 5.84 0.84
N PHE A 98 12.27 5.15 1.92
CA PHE A 98 11.33 4.31 2.68
C PHE A 98 11.58 4.40 4.19
N GLU A 99 10.52 4.13 4.95
CA GLU A 99 10.60 4.07 6.41
C GLU A 99 9.60 3.07 6.98
N TRP A 100 10.06 2.24 7.92
CA TRP A 100 9.18 1.46 8.80
C TRP A 100 8.63 2.40 9.87
N ARG A 101 7.32 2.65 9.83
CA ARG A 101 6.67 3.64 10.70
C ARG A 101 5.69 2.98 11.67
N PRO A 102 5.54 3.53 12.89
CA PRO A 102 4.55 3.05 13.83
C PRO A 102 3.13 3.29 13.31
N LEU A 103 2.16 2.50 13.77
CA LEU A 103 0.74 2.69 13.41
C LEU A 103 0.23 4.09 13.76
N SER A 104 0.81 4.76 14.75
CA SER A 104 0.47 6.14 15.13
C SER A 104 0.71 7.19 14.04
N ASP A 105 1.52 6.86 13.02
CA ASP A 105 1.79 7.76 11.89
C ASP A 105 0.72 7.62 10.78
N LEU A 106 -0.15 6.62 10.87
CA LEU A 106 -1.28 6.44 9.97
C LEU A 106 -2.47 7.28 10.41
N PRO A 107 -3.41 7.60 9.49
CA PRO A 107 -4.71 8.17 9.88
C PRO A 107 -5.37 7.29 10.95
N ALA A 108 -5.95 7.92 11.99
CA ALA A 108 -6.48 7.22 13.17
C ALA A 108 -7.42 6.06 12.81
N GLU A 109 -8.32 6.26 11.84
CA GLU A 109 -9.25 5.22 11.36
C GLU A 109 -8.54 3.99 10.78
N LEU A 110 -7.43 4.19 10.06
CA LEU A 110 -6.63 3.09 9.53
C LEU A 110 -5.81 2.42 10.65
N ALA A 111 -5.23 3.22 11.55
CA ALA A 111 -4.48 2.71 12.69
C ALA A 111 -5.34 1.80 13.58
N ASP A 112 -6.58 2.21 13.88
CA ASP A 112 -7.53 1.45 14.70
C ASP A 112 -7.93 0.13 14.04
N LYS A 113 -8.09 0.11 12.70
CA LYS A 113 -8.37 -1.12 11.94
C LYS A 113 -7.18 -2.08 11.92
N LEU A 114 -5.96 -1.57 11.97
CA LEU A 114 -4.72 -2.38 11.95
C LEU A 114 -4.26 -2.83 13.35
N ALA A 115 -4.72 -2.18 14.42
CA ALA A 115 -4.35 -2.52 15.79
C ALA A 115 -4.63 -4.00 16.19
N PRO A 116 -5.74 -4.64 15.77
CA PRO A 116 -5.99 -6.05 16.07
C PRO A 116 -5.08 -7.03 15.31
N VAL A 117 -4.39 -6.58 14.27
CA VAL A 117 -3.55 -7.40 13.38
C VAL A 117 -2.06 -7.05 13.49
N THR A 118 -1.64 -6.35 14.55
CA THR A 118 -0.21 -6.10 14.79
C THR A 118 0.40 -7.31 15.50
N PRO A 119 1.60 -7.80 15.12
CA PRO A 119 2.24 -8.91 15.81
C PRO A 119 2.48 -8.58 17.29
N SER A 120 2.22 -9.54 18.17
CA SER A 120 2.50 -9.40 19.59
C SER A 120 4.00 -9.24 19.84
N GLY A 121 4.46 -8.01 20.13
CA GLY A 121 5.83 -7.74 20.58
C GLY A 121 6.72 -6.94 19.63
N SER A 122 6.14 -6.24 18.64
CA SER A 122 6.83 -5.19 17.86
C SER A 122 6.87 -3.86 18.60
#